data_AF-A0A817PVS8-F1
#
_entry.id   AF-A0A817PVS8-F1
#
_cell.length_a   1.000
_cell.length_b   1.000
_cell.length_c   1.000
_cell.angle_alpha   90.00
_cell.angle_beta   90.00
_cell.angle_gamma   90.00
#
_symmetry.space_group_name_H-M   'P 1'
#
loop_
_entity.id
_entity.type
_entity.pdbx_description
1 polymer ?
#
loop_
_entity_poly.entity_id
_entity_poly.type
_entity_poly.pdbx_seq_one_letter_code
_entity_poly.pdbx_strand_id
1 'polypeptide(L)'
;MLSNILKKGLLSTNPLTSISRYASTNGQHTVLVVLYEGEAGKRNKKILGCVDNALGLREWIKENKFEDRLKLVVTSDKQGENCLVEKVLPEASVVISQPFWPCYLDQARIDKAKKLQLAITSGVGSDHVNLEAACKRGITVAEITGSNVVSVAEHVVMQILALVRNFIPAYKQVVNGEWDIAAIADRAYDIENKHVGTVAAGRIGLHDRQLSHVLY
;
A
#
# COMPACT_ATOMS: atom_id res chain seq x y z
N MET A 1 10.25 0.80 -8.96
CA MET A 1 8.96 0.63 -9.67
C MET A 1 8.10 1.90 -9.62
N LEU A 2 7.78 2.44 -8.43
CA LEU A 2 7.16 3.77 -8.27
C LEU A 2 7.90 4.89 -9.03
N SER A 3 9.24 4.94 -8.90
CA SER A 3 10.10 5.84 -9.67
C SER A 3 9.92 5.70 -11.19
N ASN A 4 9.73 4.48 -11.71
CA ASN A 4 9.51 4.24 -13.13
C ASN A 4 8.11 4.70 -13.59
N ILE A 5 7.08 4.58 -12.74
CA ILE A 5 5.73 5.10 -13.02
C ILE A 5 5.79 6.63 -13.11
N LEU A 6 6.46 7.29 -12.16
CA LEU A 6 6.65 8.74 -12.18
C LEU A 6 7.46 9.21 -13.41
N LYS A 7 8.57 8.50 -13.76
CA LYS A 7 9.36 8.79 -14.97
C LYS A 7 8.55 8.66 -16.25
N LYS A 8 7.79 7.57 -16.41
CA LYS A 8 7.04 7.29 -17.64
C LYS A 8 5.79 8.15 -17.82
N GLY A 9 5.21 8.67 -16.72
CA GLY A 9 4.02 9.51 -16.79
C GLY A 9 4.31 11.00 -16.81
N LEU A 10 4.81 11.55 -15.70
CA LEU A 10 4.96 13.00 -15.51
C LEU A 10 6.14 13.60 -16.29
N LEU A 11 7.16 12.79 -16.58
CA LEU A 11 8.46 13.29 -17.04
C LEU A 11 8.84 12.83 -18.46
N SER A 12 8.00 12.01 -19.12
CA SER A 12 8.30 11.39 -20.42
C SER A 12 8.01 12.31 -21.61
N THR A 13 9.00 12.72 -22.39
CA THR A 13 8.79 13.50 -23.63
C THR A 13 8.29 12.68 -24.83
N ASN A 14 8.02 11.38 -24.64
CA ASN A 14 7.74 10.44 -25.73
C ASN A 14 6.22 10.23 -25.90
N PRO A 15 5.59 10.63 -27.02
CA PRO A 15 4.14 10.66 -27.18
C PRO A 15 3.48 9.27 -27.27
N LEU A 16 4.24 8.20 -27.49
CA LEU A 16 3.73 6.86 -27.82
C LEU A 16 3.43 5.93 -26.62
N THR A 17 3.79 6.30 -25.39
CA THR A 17 3.34 5.56 -24.20
C THR A 17 1.97 6.07 -23.74
N SER A 18 1.02 5.19 -23.40
CA SER A 18 -0.34 5.56 -22.95
C SER A 18 -0.40 6.49 -21.73
N ILE A 19 0.73 6.72 -21.07
CA ILE A 19 0.92 7.60 -19.91
C ILE A 19 1.55 8.96 -20.31
N SER A 20 1.81 9.22 -21.61
CA SER A 20 2.39 10.46 -22.14
C SER A 20 1.46 11.69 -22.01
N ARG A 21 0.19 11.49 -21.67
CA ARG A 21 -0.77 12.60 -21.45
C ARG A 21 -0.38 13.53 -20.30
N TYR A 22 0.50 13.11 -19.40
CA TYR A 22 0.93 13.90 -18.24
C TYR A 22 2.24 14.67 -18.47
N ALA A 23 2.86 14.53 -19.64
CA ALA A 23 4.19 15.05 -19.94
C ALA A 23 4.26 16.51 -20.43
N SER A 24 3.12 17.18 -20.57
CA SER A 24 3.04 18.44 -21.33
C SER A 24 2.29 19.54 -20.57
N THR A 25 2.74 19.87 -19.36
CA THR A 25 2.37 21.15 -18.75
C THR A 25 3.61 21.84 -18.22
N ASN A 26 3.93 23.01 -18.77
CA ASN A 26 4.85 23.95 -18.14
C ASN A 26 4.32 24.23 -16.71
N GLY A 27 5.04 23.73 -15.70
CA GLY A 27 4.67 23.93 -14.28
C GLY A 27 5.23 22.85 -13.35
N GLN A 28 5.36 23.19 -12.07
CA GLN A 28 5.77 22.26 -11.01
C GLN A 28 4.56 21.39 -10.61
N HIS A 29 4.73 20.07 -10.61
CA HIS A 29 3.70 19.11 -10.20
C HIS A 29 3.78 18.85 -8.69
N THR A 30 2.66 19.01 -7.98
CA THR A 30 2.58 18.64 -6.56
C THR A 30 2.26 17.16 -6.41
N VAL A 31 3.18 16.42 -5.78
CA VAL A 31 3.03 15.01 -5.42
C VAL A 31 2.74 14.93 -3.93
N LEU A 32 1.48 14.64 -3.59
CA LEU A 32 1.03 14.41 -2.23
C LEU A 32 1.18 12.93 -1.88
N VAL A 33 2.03 12.61 -0.90
CA VAL A 33 2.29 11.24 -0.44
C VAL A 33 1.78 11.09 0.98
N VAL A 34 0.83 10.19 1.17
CA VAL A 34 0.20 9.90 2.46
C VAL A 34 0.69 8.55 2.98
N LEU A 35 1.44 8.57 4.08
CA LEU A 35 2.12 7.42 4.68
C LEU A 35 1.91 7.39 6.19
N TYR A 36 2.13 6.24 6.83
CA TYR A 36 2.10 6.15 8.29
C TYR A 36 3.34 6.79 8.95
N GLU A 37 3.18 7.18 10.21
CA GLU A 37 4.28 7.56 11.09
C GLU A 37 4.82 6.36 11.88
N GLY A 38 6.08 6.44 12.31
CA GLY A 38 6.63 5.47 13.25
C GLY A 38 8.12 5.65 13.51
N GLU A 39 8.51 5.61 14.79
CA GLU A 39 9.91 5.80 15.25
C GLU A 39 10.91 4.82 14.62
N ALA A 40 10.45 3.65 14.18
CA ALA A 40 11.30 2.69 13.48
C ALA A 40 11.86 3.25 12.16
N GLY A 41 11.09 4.12 11.46
CA GLY A 41 11.50 4.74 10.20
C GLY A 41 12.69 5.67 10.34
N LYS A 42 12.77 6.41 11.46
CA LYS A 42 13.90 7.28 11.81
C LYS A 42 15.20 6.49 12.00
N ARG A 43 15.10 5.29 12.57
CA ARG A 43 16.25 4.43 12.90
C ARG A 43 16.66 3.52 11.73
N ASN A 44 15.71 3.12 10.89
CA ASN A 44 15.95 2.18 9.79
C ASN A 44 15.49 2.74 8.45
N LYS A 45 16.46 3.20 7.65
CA LYS A 45 16.24 3.74 6.29
C LYS A 45 15.67 2.74 5.29
N LYS A 46 15.68 1.43 5.60
CA LYS A 46 15.03 0.41 4.76
C LYS A 46 13.51 0.38 4.92
N ILE A 47 12.95 1.01 5.96
CA ILE A 47 11.49 1.13 6.12
C ILE A 47 11.01 2.28 5.23
N LEU A 48 10.87 2.01 3.94
CA LEU A 48 10.55 3.03 2.94
C LEU A 48 9.13 3.58 3.09
N GLY A 49 8.21 2.77 3.62
CA GLY A 49 6.78 3.05 3.66
C GLY A 49 6.30 4.12 4.65
N CYS A 50 7.19 4.82 5.36
CA CYS A 50 6.82 5.81 6.37
C CYS A 50 7.13 7.25 5.95
N VAL A 51 6.57 8.22 6.67
CA VAL A 51 6.80 9.66 6.43
C VAL A 51 8.29 10.03 6.40
N ASP A 52 9.10 9.47 7.32
CA ASP A 52 10.53 9.79 7.44
C ASP A 52 11.35 9.43 6.20
N ASN A 53 11.02 8.30 5.55
CA ASN A 53 11.79 7.77 4.42
C ASN A 53 11.08 7.97 3.08
N ALA A 54 9.80 8.38 3.08
CA ALA A 54 9.08 8.89 1.91
C ALA A 54 9.21 8.04 0.63
N LEU A 55 9.20 6.70 0.77
CA LEU A 55 9.40 5.74 -0.31
C LEU A 55 10.74 5.88 -1.07
N GLY A 56 11.73 6.57 -0.49
CA GLY A 56 12.98 6.96 -1.15
C GLY A 56 12.81 8.04 -2.22
N LEU A 57 11.65 8.71 -2.28
CA LEU A 57 11.34 9.68 -3.32
C LEU A 57 12.12 10.98 -3.16
N ARG A 58 12.52 11.34 -1.93
CA ARG A 58 13.29 12.56 -1.68
C ARG A 58 14.66 12.48 -2.33
N GLU A 59 15.37 11.40 -2.05
CA GLU A 59 16.68 11.09 -2.60
C GLU A 59 16.58 10.96 -4.11
N TRP A 60 15.59 10.21 -4.60
CA TRP A 60 15.38 10.01 -6.03
C TRP A 60 15.12 11.33 -6.79
N ILE A 61 14.30 12.24 -6.25
CA ILE A 61 14.05 13.56 -6.84
C ILE A 61 15.36 14.35 -6.94
N LYS A 62 16.15 14.38 -5.85
CA LYS A 62 17.43 15.09 -5.79
C LYS A 62 18.47 14.53 -6.76
N GLU A 63 18.64 13.21 -6.76
CA GLU A 63 19.59 12.52 -7.63
C GLU A 63 19.29 12.74 -9.12
N ASN A 64 18.01 12.88 -9.48
CA ASN A 64 17.58 13.08 -10.86
C ASN A 64 17.34 14.55 -11.23
N LYS A 65 17.62 15.51 -10.31
CA LYS A 65 17.46 16.95 -10.52
C LYS A 65 16.03 17.36 -10.90
N PHE A 66 15.03 16.82 -10.19
CA PHE A 66 13.61 17.08 -10.45
C PHE A 66 12.95 18.08 -9.48
N GLU A 67 13.71 18.76 -8.63
CA GLU A 67 13.20 19.70 -7.63
C GLU A 67 12.37 20.84 -8.24
N ASP A 68 12.79 21.36 -9.40
CA ASP A 68 12.06 22.43 -10.11
C ASP A 68 10.76 21.93 -10.77
N ARG A 69 10.61 20.61 -10.91
CA ARG A 69 9.47 19.97 -11.59
C ARG A 69 8.52 19.27 -10.64
N LEU A 70 8.99 18.81 -9.49
CA LEU A 70 8.23 18.00 -8.53
C LEU A 70 8.29 18.62 -7.13
N LYS A 71 7.14 19.09 -6.64
CA LYS A 71 6.95 19.47 -5.24
C LYS A 71 6.43 18.28 -4.45
N LEU A 72 7.29 17.67 -3.65
CA LEU A 72 6.93 16.52 -2.83
C LEU A 72 6.39 16.97 -1.46
N VAL A 73 5.12 16.69 -1.18
CA VAL A 73 4.50 16.86 0.14
C VAL A 73 4.26 15.47 0.72
N VAL A 74 4.81 15.19 1.91
CA VAL A 74 4.64 13.88 2.57
C VAL A 74 4.00 14.11 3.92
N THR A 75 2.97 13.33 4.25
CA THR A 75 2.22 13.50 5.49
C THR A 75 1.57 12.22 5.96
N SER A 76 1.29 12.13 7.26
CA SER A 76 0.39 11.16 7.87
C SER A 76 -0.99 11.75 8.14
N ASP A 77 -1.10 13.08 8.11
CA ASP A 77 -2.25 13.88 8.52
C ASP A 77 -3.31 13.91 7.42
N LYS A 78 -4.23 12.95 7.50
CA LYS A 78 -5.21 12.62 6.46
C LYS A 78 -6.68 12.71 6.90
N GLN A 79 -6.94 13.07 8.15
CA GLN A 79 -8.27 13.05 8.77
C GLN A 79 -8.57 14.35 9.52
N GLY A 80 -9.82 14.78 9.44
CA GLY A 80 -10.28 16.05 9.98
C GLY A 80 -10.28 17.18 8.93
N GLU A 81 -11.15 18.16 9.13
CA GLU A 81 -11.40 19.24 8.15
C GLU A 81 -10.15 20.09 7.86
N ASN A 82 -9.24 20.18 8.83
CA ASN A 82 -8.03 20.99 8.75
C ASN A 82 -6.74 20.19 8.49
N CYS A 83 -6.85 18.90 8.16
CA CYS A 83 -5.69 18.08 7.89
C CYS A 83 -4.90 18.56 6.67
N LEU A 84 -3.62 18.23 6.63
CA LEU A 84 -2.72 18.63 5.55
C LEU A 84 -3.18 18.06 4.19
N VAL A 85 -3.81 16.88 4.16
CA VAL A 85 -4.42 16.34 2.94
C VAL A 85 -5.47 17.31 2.38
N GLU A 86 -6.45 17.78 3.17
CA GLU A 86 -7.49 18.70 2.67
C GLU A 86 -6.90 20.01 2.12
N LYS A 87 -5.80 20.49 2.72
CA LYS A 87 -5.12 21.72 2.31
C LYS A 87 -4.36 21.57 0.99
N VAL A 88 -3.76 20.40 0.74
CA VAL A 88 -2.83 20.18 -0.38
C VAL A 88 -3.53 19.52 -1.57
N LEU A 89 -4.55 18.70 -1.33
CA LEU A 89 -5.25 17.94 -2.36
C LEU A 89 -5.79 18.79 -3.54
N PRO A 90 -6.32 20.03 -3.36
CA PRO A 90 -6.77 20.85 -4.48
C PRO A 90 -5.68 21.15 -5.52
N GLU A 91 -4.42 21.21 -5.07
CA GLU A 91 -3.23 21.53 -5.86
C GLU A 91 -2.46 20.29 -6.32
N ALA A 92 -2.74 19.12 -5.75
CA ALA A 92 -2.04 17.88 -6.04
C ALA A 92 -2.40 17.36 -7.45
N SER A 93 -1.38 17.11 -8.26
CA SER A 93 -1.54 16.41 -9.54
C SER A 93 -1.34 14.90 -9.39
N VAL A 94 -0.59 14.49 -8.37
CA VAL A 94 -0.45 13.08 -7.98
C VAL A 94 -0.74 12.91 -6.50
N VAL A 95 -1.53 11.89 -6.18
CA VAL A 95 -1.67 11.37 -4.82
C VAL A 95 -1.06 9.98 -4.76
N ILE A 96 -0.21 9.72 -3.78
CA ILE A 96 0.32 8.39 -3.46
C ILE A 96 -0.16 8.04 -2.06
N SER A 97 -0.81 6.89 -1.87
CA SER A 97 -1.16 6.41 -0.53
C SER A 97 -1.01 4.90 -0.41
N GLN A 98 -1.20 4.36 0.79
CA GLN A 98 -1.02 2.93 1.08
C GLN A 98 -2.31 2.32 1.62
N PRO A 99 -2.61 1.04 1.34
CA PRO A 99 -3.72 0.35 1.98
C PRO A 99 -3.56 0.28 3.52
N PHE A 100 -2.32 0.27 4.01
CA PHE A 100 -2.00 0.23 5.45
C PHE A 100 -2.31 1.55 6.18
N TRP A 101 -2.31 2.67 5.46
CA TRP A 101 -2.63 4.01 5.98
C TRP A 101 -3.38 4.81 4.91
N PRO A 102 -4.64 4.43 4.60
CA PRO A 102 -5.30 4.85 3.37
C PRO A 102 -5.70 6.32 3.40
N CYS A 103 -5.31 7.05 2.36
CA CYS A 103 -5.91 8.32 2.01
C CYS A 103 -7.17 8.04 1.18
N TYR A 104 -8.33 8.04 1.83
CA TYR A 104 -9.58 7.84 1.12
C TYR A 104 -9.80 8.99 0.13
N LEU A 105 -9.88 8.66 -1.16
CA LEU A 105 -10.27 9.58 -2.23
C LEU A 105 -11.73 9.30 -2.57
N ASP A 106 -12.61 9.73 -1.68
CA ASP A 106 -14.06 9.69 -1.90
C ASP A 106 -14.50 10.70 -2.98
N GLN A 107 -15.80 10.70 -3.29
CA GLN A 107 -16.37 11.61 -4.29
C GLN A 107 -16.05 13.08 -3.95
N ALA A 108 -16.22 13.50 -2.70
CA ALA A 108 -16.03 14.89 -2.28
C ALA A 108 -14.57 15.34 -2.44
N ARG A 109 -13.61 14.49 -2.08
CA ARG A 109 -12.18 14.73 -2.28
C ARG A 109 -11.81 14.75 -3.76
N ILE A 110 -12.34 13.83 -4.55
CA ILE A 110 -12.14 13.82 -6.00
C ILE A 110 -12.71 15.09 -6.64
N ASP A 111 -13.85 15.60 -6.17
CA ASP A 111 -14.43 16.85 -6.66
C ASP A 111 -13.59 18.08 -6.30
N LYS A 112 -12.98 18.11 -5.11
CA LYS A 112 -12.04 19.17 -4.68
C LYS A 112 -10.69 19.10 -5.40
N ALA A 113 -10.22 17.91 -5.76
CA ALA A 113 -8.90 17.68 -6.35
C ALA A 113 -8.86 18.09 -7.84
N LYS A 114 -8.95 19.40 -8.13
CA LYS A 114 -9.13 19.89 -9.50
C LYS A 114 -7.96 19.53 -10.43
N LYS A 115 -6.73 19.47 -9.90
CA LYS A 115 -5.52 19.14 -10.65
C LYS A 115 -5.15 17.66 -10.66
N LEU A 116 -5.87 16.82 -9.90
CA LEU A 116 -5.51 15.41 -9.73
C LEU A 116 -5.64 14.67 -11.06
N GLN A 117 -4.58 13.94 -11.37
CA GLN A 117 -4.37 13.27 -12.65
C GLN A 117 -4.03 11.80 -12.45
N LEU A 118 -3.34 11.48 -11.35
CA LEU A 118 -2.86 10.14 -11.04
C LEU A 118 -2.99 9.86 -9.53
N ALA A 119 -3.67 8.76 -9.18
CA ALA A 119 -3.69 8.20 -7.84
C ALA A 119 -2.90 6.88 -7.85
N ILE A 120 -1.88 6.79 -7.00
CA ILE A 120 -1.02 5.61 -6.90
C ILE A 120 -1.19 4.95 -5.53
N THR A 121 -1.52 3.67 -5.53
CA THR A 121 -1.43 2.82 -4.34
C THR A 121 0.00 2.27 -4.24
N SER A 122 0.74 2.68 -3.22
CA SER A 122 2.03 2.08 -2.82
C SER A 122 1.76 0.75 -2.11
N GLY A 123 1.45 -0.28 -2.89
CA GLY A 123 0.95 -1.56 -2.45
C GLY A 123 -0.02 -2.13 -3.48
N VAL A 124 -0.98 -2.94 -3.00
CA VAL A 124 -2.04 -3.57 -3.81
C VAL A 124 -3.37 -3.40 -3.08
N GLY A 125 -4.43 -3.07 -3.80
CA GLY A 125 -5.76 -2.74 -3.25
C GLY A 125 -6.04 -1.24 -3.31
N SER A 126 -6.76 -0.81 -4.34
CA SER A 126 -7.13 0.59 -4.57
C SER A 126 -8.58 0.92 -4.21
N ASP A 127 -9.23 0.10 -3.38
CA ASP A 127 -10.62 0.27 -2.91
C ASP A 127 -10.85 1.53 -2.07
N HIS A 128 -9.78 2.12 -1.51
CA HIS A 128 -9.83 3.43 -0.85
C HIS A 128 -9.97 4.61 -1.82
N VAL A 129 -10.00 4.37 -3.13
CA VAL A 129 -10.30 5.36 -4.16
C VAL A 129 -11.68 5.08 -4.73
N ASN A 130 -12.55 6.09 -4.81
CA ASN A 130 -13.80 5.96 -5.55
C ASN A 130 -13.48 5.85 -7.05
N LEU A 131 -13.41 4.61 -7.54
CA LEU A 131 -13.00 4.29 -8.91
C LEU A 131 -13.97 4.83 -9.96
N GLU A 132 -15.26 4.89 -9.65
CA GLU A 132 -16.27 5.45 -10.56
C GLU A 132 -16.07 6.97 -10.74
N ALA A 133 -15.90 7.68 -9.62
CA ALA A 133 -15.62 9.12 -9.64
C ALA A 133 -14.29 9.43 -10.34
N ALA A 134 -13.25 8.63 -10.08
CA ALA A 134 -11.95 8.74 -10.74
C ALA A 134 -12.08 8.53 -12.25
N CYS A 135 -12.82 7.50 -12.68
CA CYS A 135 -13.08 7.21 -14.09
C CYS A 135 -13.82 8.37 -14.78
N LYS A 136 -14.90 8.88 -14.17
CA LYS A 136 -15.66 10.04 -14.68
C LYS A 136 -14.80 11.29 -14.84
N ARG A 137 -13.82 11.49 -13.96
CA ARG A 137 -12.86 12.60 -14.02
C ARG A 137 -11.62 12.32 -14.88
N GLY A 138 -11.47 11.13 -15.45
CA GLY A 138 -10.28 10.74 -16.23
C GLY A 138 -9.00 10.64 -15.39
N ILE A 139 -9.11 10.37 -14.10
CA ILE A 139 -7.99 10.17 -13.18
C ILE A 139 -7.48 8.73 -13.37
N THR A 140 -6.19 8.57 -13.63
CA THR A 140 -5.58 7.24 -13.65
C THR A 140 -5.43 6.73 -12.21
N VAL A 141 -5.92 5.53 -11.93
CA VAL A 141 -5.65 4.82 -10.67
C VAL A 141 -4.72 3.67 -10.97
N ALA A 142 -3.60 3.60 -10.26
CA ALA A 142 -2.57 2.58 -10.45
C ALA A 142 -2.10 2.02 -9.12
N GLU A 143 -1.69 0.76 -9.12
CA GLU A 143 -1.14 0.07 -7.96
C GLU A 143 0.10 -0.73 -8.36
N ILE A 144 0.83 -1.26 -7.37
CA ILE A 144 2.07 -2.00 -7.59
C ILE A 144 1.75 -3.49 -7.58
N THR A 145 0.93 -3.93 -8.55
CA THR A 145 0.46 -5.31 -8.65
C THR A 145 1.62 -6.30 -8.61
N GLY A 146 1.53 -7.28 -7.70
CA GLY A 146 2.56 -8.30 -7.51
C GLY A 146 3.59 -7.98 -6.42
N SER A 147 3.68 -6.73 -5.94
CA SER A 147 4.76 -6.30 -5.03
C SER A 147 4.81 -7.02 -3.69
N ASN A 148 3.68 -7.50 -3.17
CA ASN A 148 3.57 -8.10 -1.85
C ASN A 148 2.78 -9.42 -1.86
N VAL A 149 2.56 -10.04 -3.03
CA VAL A 149 1.73 -11.25 -3.15
C VAL A 149 2.28 -12.41 -2.33
N VAL A 150 3.59 -12.67 -2.42
CA VAL A 150 4.25 -13.74 -1.66
C VAL A 150 4.14 -13.46 -0.16
N SER A 151 4.42 -12.22 0.27
CA SER A 151 4.33 -11.84 1.69
C SER A 151 2.93 -12.03 2.26
N VAL A 152 1.87 -11.73 1.49
CA VAL A 152 0.50 -11.97 1.93
C VAL A 152 0.19 -13.48 1.96
N ALA A 153 0.62 -14.26 0.97
CA ALA A 153 0.43 -15.70 0.97
C ALA A 153 1.13 -16.39 2.15
N GLU A 154 2.38 -16.03 2.45
CA GLU A 154 3.10 -16.50 3.64
C GLU A 154 2.34 -16.14 4.94
N HIS A 155 1.78 -14.93 5.00
CA HIS A 155 1.00 -14.49 6.16
C HIS A 155 -0.31 -15.27 6.32
N VAL A 156 -0.99 -15.63 5.23
CA VAL A 156 -2.20 -16.47 5.27
C VAL A 156 -1.88 -17.86 5.82
N VAL A 157 -0.84 -18.52 5.30
CA VAL A 157 -0.42 -19.83 5.80
C VAL A 157 -0.02 -19.78 7.28
N MET A 158 0.71 -18.74 7.69
CA MET A 158 1.06 -18.51 9.08
C MET A 158 -0.19 -18.36 9.97
N GLN A 159 -1.20 -17.61 9.53
CA GLN A 159 -2.45 -17.44 10.27
C GLN A 159 -3.24 -18.75 10.37
N ILE A 160 -3.31 -19.54 9.30
CA ILE A 160 -3.95 -20.86 9.31
C ILE A 160 -3.28 -21.75 10.36
N LEU A 161 -1.95 -21.86 10.36
CA LEU A 161 -1.23 -22.66 11.35
C LEU A 161 -1.40 -22.13 12.77
N ALA A 162 -1.34 -20.81 12.97
CA ALA A 162 -1.52 -20.21 14.28
C ALA A 162 -2.90 -20.50 14.89
N LEU A 163 -3.94 -20.54 14.05
CA LEU A 163 -5.31 -20.87 14.47
C LEU A 163 -5.49 -22.37 14.69
N VAL A 164 -5.12 -23.20 13.71
CA VAL A 164 -5.32 -24.66 13.76
C VAL A 164 -4.53 -25.29 14.91
N ARG A 165 -3.32 -24.81 15.19
CA ARG A 165 -2.47 -25.31 16.28
C ARG A 165 -2.72 -24.63 17.64
N ASN A 166 -3.72 -23.75 17.74
CA ASN A 166 -4.03 -23.00 18.95
C ASN A 166 -2.82 -22.23 19.53
N PHE A 167 -1.97 -21.67 18.66
CA PHE A 167 -0.67 -21.13 19.03
C PHE A 167 -0.77 -19.86 19.90
N ILE A 168 -1.72 -18.97 19.61
CA ILE A 168 -1.82 -17.68 20.32
C ILE A 168 -2.18 -17.86 21.81
N PRO A 169 -3.18 -18.67 22.19
CA PRO A 169 -3.43 -18.98 23.60
C PRO A 169 -2.25 -19.72 24.26
N ALA A 170 -1.61 -20.66 23.56
CA ALA A 170 -0.45 -21.38 24.07
C ALA A 170 0.71 -20.43 24.41
N TYR A 171 1.03 -19.51 23.49
CA TYR A 171 2.04 -18.48 23.71
C TYR A 171 1.71 -17.60 24.92
N LYS A 172 0.44 -17.17 25.05
CA LYS A 172 -0.02 -16.36 26.19
C LYS A 172 0.14 -17.07 27.52
N GLN A 173 -0.19 -18.35 27.60
CA GLN A 173 -0.02 -19.17 28.79
C GLN A 173 1.46 -19.15 29.25
N VAL A 174 2.39 -19.40 28.32
CA VAL A 174 3.83 -19.43 28.61
C VAL A 174 4.35 -18.08 29.10
N VAL A 175 4.01 -16.97 28.43
CA VAL A 175 4.49 -15.64 28.85
C VAL A 175 3.87 -15.16 30.16
N ASN A 176 2.72 -15.72 30.55
CA ASN A 176 2.08 -15.47 31.84
C ASN A 176 2.62 -16.39 32.96
N GLY A 177 3.54 -17.31 32.65
CA GLY A 177 4.11 -18.25 33.62
C GLY A 177 3.18 -19.40 33.99
N GLU A 178 2.15 -19.66 33.18
CA GLU A 178 1.21 -20.76 33.34
C GLU A 178 1.69 -22.02 32.60
N TRP A 179 1.22 -23.20 33.02
CA TRP A 179 1.51 -24.47 32.36
C TRP A 179 0.35 -25.45 32.49
N ASP A 180 -0.61 -25.36 31.58
CA ASP A 180 -1.75 -26.26 31.49
C ASP A 180 -1.87 -26.77 30.05
N ILE A 181 -1.28 -27.96 29.84
CA ILE A 181 -1.23 -28.63 28.54
C ILE A 181 -2.64 -29.00 28.07
N ALA A 182 -3.51 -29.44 28.98
CA ALA A 182 -4.84 -29.91 28.62
C ALA A 182 -5.71 -28.76 28.09
N ALA A 183 -5.64 -27.59 28.73
CA ALA A 183 -6.35 -26.39 28.28
C ALA A 183 -5.95 -25.94 26.86
N ILE A 184 -4.68 -26.14 26.47
CA ILE A 184 -4.20 -25.79 25.12
C ILE A 184 -4.52 -26.89 24.11
N ALA A 185 -4.29 -28.15 24.48
CA ALA A 185 -4.47 -29.30 23.59
C ALA A 185 -5.94 -29.52 23.18
N ASP A 186 -6.91 -29.12 24.00
CA ASP A 186 -8.35 -29.24 23.73
C ASP A 186 -8.77 -28.69 22.35
N ARG A 187 -8.10 -27.62 21.88
CA ARG A 187 -8.37 -27.00 20.58
C ARG A 187 -7.17 -26.93 19.65
N ALA A 188 -6.15 -27.74 19.89
CA ALA A 188 -4.99 -27.84 19.02
C ALA A 188 -5.12 -29.04 18.08
N TYR A 189 -5.04 -28.80 16.77
CA TYR A 189 -5.18 -29.83 15.75
C TYR A 189 -3.98 -29.80 14.79
N ASP A 190 -3.81 -30.90 14.07
CA ASP A 190 -2.98 -30.94 12.88
C ASP A 190 -3.78 -30.46 11.67
N ILE A 191 -3.09 -29.71 10.79
CA ILE A 191 -3.64 -29.29 9.49
C ILE A 191 -3.72 -30.45 8.50
N GLU A 192 -2.91 -31.48 8.72
CA GLU A 192 -2.95 -32.72 7.96
C GLU A 192 -4.38 -33.25 7.92
N ASN A 193 -4.80 -33.71 6.73
CA ASN A 193 -6.14 -34.21 6.46
C ASN A 193 -7.29 -33.18 6.64
N LYS A 194 -7.01 -31.86 6.67
CA LYS A 194 -8.04 -30.80 6.64
C LYS A 194 -8.25 -30.26 5.23
N HIS A 195 -9.46 -29.80 4.92
CA HIS A 195 -9.70 -29.10 3.64
C HIS A 195 -9.45 -27.60 3.79
N VAL A 196 -8.49 -27.06 3.04
CA VAL A 196 -8.27 -25.61 2.92
C VAL A 196 -8.82 -25.14 1.57
N GLY A 197 -9.76 -24.20 1.62
CA GLY A 197 -10.37 -23.58 0.46
C GLY A 197 -10.06 -22.08 0.43
N THR A 198 -9.82 -21.53 -0.75
CA THR A 198 -9.62 -20.10 -0.96
C THR A 198 -10.76 -19.52 -1.77
N VAL A 199 -11.23 -18.31 -1.41
CA VAL A 199 -12.25 -17.60 -2.18
C VAL A 199 -11.52 -16.75 -3.23
N ALA A 200 -11.69 -17.15 -4.49
CA ALA A 200 -10.98 -16.66 -5.67
C ALA A 200 -9.50 -17.10 -5.78
N ALA A 201 -9.07 -17.38 -7.03
CA ALA A 201 -7.72 -17.86 -7.35
C ALA A 201 -6.91 -16.77 -8.07
N GLY A 202 -6.83 -15.59 -7.46
CA GLY A 202 -5.96 -14.51 -7.92
C GLY A 202 -4.48 -14.78 -7.62
N ARG A 203 -3.61 -13.78 -7.80
CA ARG A 203 -2.17 -13.92 -7.55
C ARG A 203 -1.86 -14.45 -6.14
N ILE A 204 -2.57 -13.96 -5.12
CA ILE A 204 -2.41 -14.40 -3.72
C ILE A 204 -2.91 -15.83 -3.54
N GLY A 205 -4.17 -16.11 -3.90
CA GLY A 205 -4.78 -17.44 -3.72
C GLY A 205 -4.01 -18.57 -4.44
N LEU A 206 -3.40 -18.28 -5.59
CA LEU A 206 -2.54 -19.27 -6.29
C LEU A 206 -1.22 -19.54 -5.56
N HIS A 207 -0.59 -18.53 -4.95
CA HIS A 207 0.60 -18.75 -4.12
C HIS A 207 0.27 -19.46 -2.82
N ASP A 208 -0.84 -19.08 -2.17
CA ASP A 208 -1.33 -19.74 -0.97
C ASP A 208 -1.61 -21.23 -1.21
N ARG A 209 -2.23 -21.57 -2.35
CA ARG A 209 -2.41 -22.96 -2.77
C ARG A 209 -1.06 -23.70 -2.90
N GLN A 210 -0.05 -23.09 -3.50
CA GLN A 210 1.27 -23.72 -3.65
C GLN A 210 1.94 -23.95 -2.29
N LEU A 211 1.85 -23.00 -1.37
CA LEU A 211 2.46 -23.12 -0.04
C LEU A 211 1.71 -24.13 0.84
N SER A 212 0.38 -24.16 0.78
CA SER A 212 -0.43 -25.11 1.55
C SER A 212 -0.28 -26.55 1.06
N HIS A 213 0.06 -26.79 -0.21
CA HIS A 213 0.40 -28.14 -0.70
C HIS A 213 1.59 -28.79 0.01
N VAL A 214 2.45 -28.02 0.69
CA VAL A 214 3.58 -28.54 1.50
C VAL A 214 3.10 -29.03 2.87
N LEU A 215 1.88 -28.67 3.28
CA LEU A 215 1.29 -29.02 4.57
C LEU A 215 0.40 -30.27 4.49
N TYR A 216 0.30 -30.90 3.32
CA TYR A 216 -0.46 -32.11 3.01
C TYR A 216 0.45 -33.26 2.63
#